data_AF-A0A956H4P0-F1
#
_entry.id   AF-A0A956H4P0-F1
#
_cell.length_a   1.000
_cell.length_b   1.000
_cell.length_c   1.000
_cell.angle_alpha   90.00
_cell.angle_beta   90.00
_cell.angle_gamma   90.00
#
_symmetry.space_group_name_H-M   'P 1'
#
loop_
_entity.id
_entity.type
_entity.pdbx_description
1 polymer ?
#
loop_
_entity_poly.entity_id
_entity_poly.type
_entity_poly.pdbx_seq_one_letter_code
_entity_poly.pdbx_strand_id
1 'polypeptide(L)'
;MQVDRSRFLLLTASLAAAACNQRSISSPPDTEDGASTTTGGASTTTGDRPTDSGPSTGGAAKDQDPGRSSDPGAPQVWLEIEPGTEDRQPQWGSGDCDNSVGQPDSCGSLSAPGSHCESFDSTRRLCQAFPSFMQPRAAEAAVSCMLAASGSQRICDWEIWQQCTSAGIQATCVEPATRSECESISSNCGGSVDVFSCQQAMSAVRPHEMSNVGSCIREFCEIP
;
A
#
# COMPACT_ATOMS: atom_id res chain seq x y z
N MET A 1 11.09 -16.51 8.17
CA MET A 1 10.68 -15.85 6.92
C MET A 1 11.45 -14.54 6.85
N GLN A 2 12.32 -14.37 5.87
CA GLN A 2 13.15 -13.18 5.71
C GLN A 2 12.34 -12.19 4.87
N VAL A 3 11.74 -11.17 5.50
CA VAL A 3 11.03 -10.12 4.77
C VAL A 3 12.08 -9.31 4.03
N ASP A 4 11.99 -9.30 2.70
CA ASP A 4 12.92 -8.58 1.85
C ASP A 4 12.84 -7.09 2.20
N ARG A 5 13.95 -6.54 2.71
CA ARG A 5 14.00 -5.18 3.26
C ARG A 5 13.65 -4.15 2.18
N SER A 6 13.98 -4.45 0.92
CA SER A 6 13.61 -3.67 -0.25
C SER A 6 12.08 -3.64 -0.45
N ARG A 7 11.41 -4.80 -0.32
CA ARG A 7 9.95 -4.90 -0.40
C ARG A 7 9.28 -4.21 0.75
N PHE A 8 9.79 -4.33 1.98
CA PHE A 8 9.25 -3.63 3.14
C PHE A 8 9.37 -2.10 2.99
N LEU A 9 10.50 -1.60 2.49
CA LEU A 9 10.69 -0.18 2.21
C LEU A 9 9.79 0.30 1.07
N LEU A 10 9.59 -0.51 0.03
CA LEU A 10 8.67 -0.18 -1.07
C LEU A 10 7.20 -0.22 -0.61
N LEU A 11 6.85 -1.16 0.27
CA LEU A 11 5.56 -1.25 0.95
C LEU A 11 5.31 -0.02 1.80
N THR A 12 6.30 0.34 2.60
CA THR A 12 6.27 1.48 3.50
C THR A 12 6.20 2.77 2.71
N ALA A 13 6.99 2.93 1.65
CA ALA A 13 6.94 4.08 0.75
C ALA A 13 5.60 4.15 -0.01
N SER A 14 4.98 3.02 -0.34
CA SER A 14 3.64 2.99 -0.95
C SER A 14 2.55 3.35 0.06
N LEU A 15 2.66 2.89 1.31
CA LEU A 15 1.80 3.26 2.45
C LEU A 15 1.94 4.73 2.80
N ALA A 16 3.18 5.22 2.80
CA ALA A 16 3.55 6.61 2.94
C ALA A 16 2.89 7.43 1.84
N ALA A 17 3.12 7.10 0.57
CA ALA A 17 2.54 7.84 -0.56
C ALA A 17 0.99 7.82 -0.56
N ALA A 18 0.38 6.71 -0.12
CA ALA A 18 -1.07 6.62 0.04
C ALA A 18 -1.58 7.43 1.24
N ALA A 19 -0.88 7.41 2.38
CA ALA A 19 -1.21 8.18 3.58
C ALA A 19 -1.00 9.69 3.36
N CYS A 20 0.06 10.07 2.65
CA CYS A 20 0.41 11.45 2.32
C CYS A 20 -0.54 12.07 1.28
N ASN A 21 -1.30 11.27 0.54
CA ASN A 21 -2.39 11.73 -0.33
C ASN A 21 -3.77 11.72 0.34
N GLN A 22 -3.91 11.15 1.53
CA GLN A 22 -5.10 11.39 2.33
C GLN A 22 -4.96 12.79 2.92
N ARG A 23 -5.58 13.79 2.28
CA ARG A 23 -5.84 15.08 2.95
C ARG A 23 -6.39 14.74 4.33
N SER A 24 -5.64 15.06 5.38
CA SER A 24 -6.13 14.99 6.74
C SER A 24 -7.47 15.71 6.74
N ILE A 25 -8.57 14.95 6.82
CA ILE A 25 -9.87 15.50 7.17
C ILE A 25 -9.68 15.85 8.65
N SER A 26 -9.08 17.01 8.88
CA SER A 26 -9.07 17.65 10.17
C SER A 26 -10.52 17.96 10.47
N SER A 27 -11.16 17.06 11.22
CA SER A 27 -12.32 17.44 12.00
C SER A 27 -11.93 18.69 12.80
N PRO A 28 -12.65 19.81 12.63
CA PRO A 28 -12.32 21.02 13.38
C PRO A 28 -12.38 20.69 14.88
N PRO A 29 -11.46 21.23 15.70
CA PRO A 29 -11.61 21.14 17.14
C PRO A 29 -12.86 21.93 17.52
N ASP A 30 -13.86 21.23 18.05
CA ASP A 30 -15.01 21.84 18.72
C ASP A 30 -14.48 22.71 19.87
N THR A 31 -14.32 23.99 19.57
CA THR A 31 -14.05 25.03 20.56
C THR A 31 -15.40 25.56 20.99
N GLU A 32 -16.09 24.81 21.86
CA GLU A 32 -17.25 25.31 22.59
C GLU A 32 -16.78 26.18 23.76
N ASP A 33 -16.49 27.45 23.46
CA ASP A 33 -16.47 28.51 24.47
C ASP A 33 -17.87 29.16 24.53
N GLY A 34 -18.65 28.75 25.53
CA GLY A 34 -20.01 29.25 25.75
C GLY A 34 -20.39 29.17 27.22
N ALA A 35 -19.89 30.10 28.02
CA ALA A 35 -20.34 30.33 29.39
C ALA A 35 -21.85 30.62 29.43
N SER A 36 -22.62 29.75 30.08
CA SER A 36 -23.93 30.13 30.62
C SER A 36 -24.18 29.40 31.95
N THR A 37 -24.02 30.18 33.01
CA THR A 37 -24.55 29.96 34.35
C THR A 37 -26.03 29.55 34.29
N THR A 38 -26.44 28.49 35.01
CA THR A 38 -27.63 28.44 35.90
C THR A 38 -27.86 27.00 36.42
N THR A 39 -27.56 26.82 37.71
CA THR A 39 -28.39 26.20 38.76
C THR A 39 -29.23 24.94 38.47
N GLY A 40 -28.83 23.84 39.12
CA GLY A 40 -29.72 23.01 39.95
C GLY A 40 -30.42 21.81 39.29
N GLY A 41 -30.10 20.60 39.77
CA GLY A 41 -30.91 19.42 39.50
C GLY A 41 -30.20 18.10 39.82
N ALA A 42 -30.42 17.59 41.02
CA ALA A 42 -29.97 16.27 41.47
C ALA A 42 -30.61 15.13 40.66
N SER A 43 -29.85 14.08 40.33
CA SER A 43 -30.35 12.71 40.35
C SER A 43 -29.22 11.68 40.38
N THR A 44 -29.21 10.96 41.49
CA THR A 44 -28.61 9.65 41.74
C THR A 44 -29.05 8.61 40.72
N THR A 45 -28.14 7.78 40.21
CA THR A 45 -28.40 6.33 40.14
C THR A 45 -27.08 5.55 40.20
N THR A 46 -26.86 4.99 41.39
CA THR A 46 -25.98 3.86 41.70
C THR A 46 -26.34 2.65 40.85
N GLY A 47 -25.35 1.95 40.31
CA GLY A 47 -25.56 0.76 39.51
C GLY A 47 -24.32 -0.11 39.44
N ASP A 48 -24.05 -0.79 40.56
CA ASP A 48 -23.18 -1.96 40.68
C ASP A 48 -23.42 -3.01 39.58
N ARG A 49 -22.33 -3.59 39.03
CA ARG A 49 -22.30 -4.99 38.57
C ARG A 49 -20.87 -5.45 38.21
N PRO A 50 -20.57 -6.76 38.20
CA PRO A 50 -19.71 -7.37 39.20
C PRO A 50 -18.40 -7.91 38.60
N THR A 51 -17.40 -8.01 39.47
CA THR A 51 -16.27 -8.94 39.35
C THR A 51 -16.78 -10.38 39.32
N ASP A 52 -16.47 -11.14 38.26
CA ASP A 52 -16.49 -12.59 38.32
C ASP A 52 -15.26 -13.21 37.66
N SER A 53 -14.44 -13.76 38.55
CA SER A 53 -13.64 -14.98 38.50
C SER A 53 -13.60 -15.80 37.20
N GLY A 54 -12.37 -16.14 36.78
CA GLY A 54 -12.12 -17.39 36.06
C GLY A 54 -10.70 -17.56 35.52
N PRO A 55 -9.78 -18.22 36.24
CA PRO A 55 -8.60 -18.85 35.65
C PRO A 55 -8.89 -20.34 35.41
N SER A 56 -8.99 -20.73 34.15
CA SER A 56 -8.95 -22.11 33.63
C SER A 56 -8.62 -21.95 32.15
N THR A 57 -7.62 -22.58 31.55
CA THR A 57 -7.33 -24.01 31.64
C THR A 57 -5.87 -24.24 31.20
N GLY A 58 -5.13 -25.02 31.98
CA GLY A 58 -3.97 -25.74 31.47
C GLY A 58 -4.42 -26.86 30.53
N GLY A 59 -3.75 -26.97 29.39
CA GLY A 59 -3.83 -28.10 28.45
C GLY A 59 -2.55 -28.04 27.61
N ALA A 60 -1.46 -28.63 28.09
CA ALA A 60 -1.06 -30.00 27.77
C ALA A 60 -0.61 -30.14 26.32
N ALA A 61 0.72 -30.17 26.17
CA ALA A 61 1.44 -30.63 25.01
C ALA A 61 0.96 -32.03 24.56
N LYS A 62 0.74 -32.16 23.26
CA LYS A 62 0.86 -33.37 22.42
C LYS A 62 1.42 -32.82 21.10
N ASP A 63 2.65 -33.06 20.67
CA ASP A 63 3.39 -34.32 20.54
C ASP A 63 2.50 -35.46 20.03
N GLN A 64 2.21 -35.40 18.73
CA GLN A 64 2.08 -36.55 17.83
C GLN A 64 1.83 -36.08 16.39
N ASP A 65 2.89 -36.08 15.57
CA ASP A 65 2.78 -36.31 14.13
C ASP A 65 3.69 -37.49 13.74
N PRO A 66 3.12 -38.70 13.60
CA PRO A 66 3.72 -39.79 12.84
C PRO A 66 2.84 -40.05 11.63
N GLY A 67 2.99 -39.27 10.55
CA GLY A 67 2.04 -39.35 9.44
C GLY A 67 2.59 -39.17 8.04
N ARG A 68 3.88 -39.43 7.83
CA ARG A 68 4.58 -39.44 6.53
C ARG A 68 3.86 -40.35 5.51
N SER A 69 2.95 -39.78 4.74
CA SER A 69 2.39 -40.38 3.53
C SER A 69 3.17 -39.82 2.34
N SER A 70 4.27 -40.50 2.00
CA SER A 70 5.00 -40.25 0.76
C SER A 70 4.17 -40.77 -0.40
N ASP A 71 3.44 -39.87 -1.05
CA ASP A 71 2.79 -40.14 -2.33
C ASP A 71 3.87 -40.20 -3.43
N PRO A 72 4.11 -41.35 -4.09
CA PRO A 72 5.10 -41.46 -5.13
C PRO A 72 4.47 -41.14 -6.49
N GLY A 73 4.88 -40.01 -7.09
CA GLY A 73 4.87 -39.89 -8.55
C GLY A 73 3.93 -38.86 -9.17
N ALA A 74 3.90 -37.63 -8.66
CA ALA A 74 3.64 -36.51 -9.56
C ALA A 74 4.93 -36.20 -10.34
N PRO A 75 4.93 -36.20 -11.68
CA PRO A 75 6.11 -35.82 -12.45
C PRO A 75 6.46 -34.38 -12.11
N GLN A 76 7.63 -34.19 -11.52
CA GLN A 76 8.18 -32.86 -11.31
C GLN A 76 8.59 -32.34 -12.69
N VAL A 77 7.73 -31.51 -13.28
CA VAL A 77 8.05 -30.72 -14.46
C VAL A 77 9.01 -29.63 -13.98
N TRP A 78 10.29 -29.95 -13.99
CA TRP A 78 11.35 -28.95 -13.93
C TRP A 78 11.27 -28.18 -15.25
N LEU A 79 10.61 -27.02 -15.22
CA LEU A 79 10.81 -26.01 -16.26
C LEU A 79 12.26 -25.56 -16.12
N GLU A 80 13.13 -26.15 -16.91
CA GLU A 80 14.52 -25.73 -17.08
C GLU A 80 14.48 -24.34 -17.72
N ILE A 81 14.38 -23.32 -16.88
CA ILE A 81 14.51 -21.93 -17.30
C ILE A 81 15.98 -21.77 -17.69
N GLU A 82 16.25 -21.56 -18.97
CA GLU A 82 17.61 -21.35 -19.45
C GLU A 82 18.25 -20.20 -18.65
N PRO A 83 19.40 -20.44 -17.99
CA PRO A 83 20.10 -19.40 -17.24
C PRO A 83 20.51 -18.28 -18.21
N GLY A 84 19.82 -17.14 -18.15
CA GLY A 84 20.07 -15.98 -19.01
C GLY A 84 18.83 -15.23 -19.51
N THR A 85 17.61 -15.72 -19.28
CA THR A 85 16.39 -15.02 -19.73
C THR A 85 15.67 -14.19 -18.65
N GLU A 86 16.05 -14.32 -17.38
CA GLU A 86 15.31 -13.76 -16.24
C GLU A 86 15.57 -12.26 -15.99
N ASP A 87 16.65 -11.70 -16.53
CA ASP A 87 17.03 -10.29 -16.37
C ASP A 87 16.91 -9.48 -17.66
N ARG A 88 15.99 -9.86 -18.56
CA ARG A 88 15.61 -8.92 -19.61
C ARG A 88 14.70 -7.88 -18.97
N GLN A 89 15.31 -6.92 -18.26
CA GLN A 89 14.68 -5.64 -17.98
C GLN A 89 14.02 -5.23 -19.29
N PRO A 90 12.70 -4.99 -19.31
CA PRO A 90 12.04 -4.61 -20.53
C PRO A 90 12.87 -3.47 -21.13
N GLN A 91 13.37 -3.66 -22.34
CA GLN A 91 14.08 -2.61 -23.05
C GLN A 91 12.99 -1.68 -23.55
N TRP A 92 12.55 -0.78 -22.68
CA TRP A 92 11.82 0.41 -23.11
C TRP A 92 12.85 1.16 -23.94
N GLY A 93 12.78 0.97 -25.26
CA GLY A 93 13.68 1.63 -26.19
C GLY A 93 13.72 3.11 -25.85
N SER A 94 14.89 3.72 -25.96
CA SER A 94 15.19 5.13 -25.68
C SER A 94 14.39 6.14 -26.52
N GLY A 95 13.27 5.74 -27.12
CA GLY A 95 12.24 6.63 -27.60
C GLY A 95 11.57 7.33 -26.42
N ASP A 96 11.30 8.62 -26.61
CA ASP A 96 10.70 9.54 -25.64
C ASP A 96 9.64 8.86 -24.78
N CYS A 97 10.05 8.45 -23.59
CA CYS A 97 9.15 7.82 -22.67
C CYS A 97 8.37 8.91 -21.95
N ASP A 98 7.17 9.16 -22.43
CA ASP A 98 6.27 10.16 -21.87
C ASP A 98 5.45 9.52 -20.72
N ASN A 99 5.40 10.18 -19.56
CA ASN A 99 4.55 9.78 -18.44
C ASN A 99 3.13 10.37 -18.55
N SER A 100 2.95 11.38 -19.41
CA SER A 100 1.68 12.07 -19.64
C SER A 100 0.76 11.33 -20.62
N VAL A 101 1.26 10.30 -21.31
CA VAL A 101 0.42 9.41 -22.12
C VAL A 101 -0.29 8.37 -21.26
N GLY A 102 -1.46 7.94 -21.72
CA GLY A 102 -2.26 6.91 -21.08
C GLY A 102 -3.64 7.42 -20.71
N GLN A 103 -4.60 6.50 -20.64
CA GLN A 103 -5.96 6.80 -20.25
C GLN A 103 -6.43 5.72 -19.27
N PRO A 104 -6.30 5.96 -17.96
CA PRO A 104 -6.72 5.00 -16.96
C PRO A 104 -8.18 4.62 -17.15
N ASP A 105 -8.47 3.32 -17.12
CA ASP A 105 -9.83 2.80 -17.18
C ASP A 105 -10.69 3.32 -16.01
N SER A 106 -12.00 3.21 -16.15
CA SER A 106 -12.91 3.50 -15.04
C SER A 106 -12.91 2.35 -14.03
N CYS A 107 -12.70 2.67 -12.76
CA CYS A 107 -12.86 1.75 -11.63
C CYS A 107 -14.33 1.36 -11.36
N GLY A 108 -15.29 1.85 -12.16
CA GLY A 108 -16.72 1.53 -12.02
C GLY A 108 -17.06 0.07 -12.29
N SER A 109 -16.22 -0.66 -13.02
CA SER A 109 -16.36 -2.09 -13.31
C SER A 109 -15.73 -3.00 -12.25
N LEU A 110 -15.10 -2.43 -11.21
CA LEU A 110 -14.61 -3.23 -10.08
C LEU A 110 -15.78 -3.94 -9.40
N SER A 111 -15.61 -5.23 -9.13
CA SER A 111 -16.58 -6.07 -8.45
C SER A 111 -15.91 -6.91 -7.37
N ALA A 112 -16.59 -7.10 -6.25
CA ALA A 112 -16.17 -8.04 -5.21
C ALA A 112 -16.66 -9.45 -5.57
N PRO A 113 -15.91 -10.52 -5.23
CA PRO A 113 -16.32 -11.91 -5.44
C PRO A 113 -17.52 -12.34 -4.57
N GLY A 114 -17.91 -11.55 -3.57
CA GLY A 114 -19.00 -11.85 -2.64
C GLY A 114 -19.20 -10.76 -1.58
N SER A 115 -20.13 -11.00 -0.65
CA SER A 115 -20.52 -10.03 0.40
C SER A 115 -19.50 -9.87 1.53
N HIS A 116 -18.51 -10.76 1.66
CA HIS A 116 -17.56 -10.78 2.77
C HIS A 116 -16.24 -10.07 2.46
N CYS A 117 -16.29 -8.98 1.70
CA CYS A 117 -15.13 -8.25 1.21
C CYS A 117 -15.07 -6.85 1.85
N GLU A 118 -14.74 -6.79 3.15
CA GLU A 118 -14.79 -5.55 3.94
C GLU A 118 -13.86 -4.44 3.41
N SER A 119 -12.72 -4.82 2.83
CA SER A 119 -11.74 -3.90 2.25
C SER A 119 -12.12 -3.36 0.86
N PHE A 120 -13.15 -3.92 0.21
CA PHE A 120 -13.47 -3.61 -1.19
C PHE A 120 -13.77 -2.13 -1.42
N ASP A 121 -14.52 -1.50 -0.52
CA ASP A 121 -14.88 -0.09 -0.66
C ASP A 121 -13.64 0.80 -0.60
N SER A 122 -12.66 0.47 0.26
CA SER A 122 -11.37 1.15 0.33
C SER A 122 -10.56 0.93 -0.95
N THR A 123 -10.47 -0.31 -1.44
CA THR A 123 -9.79 -0.63 -2.71
C THR A 123 -10.41 0.13 -3.89
N ARG A 124 -11.74 0.19 -3.95
CA ARG A 124 -12.47 0.91 -5.02
C ARG A 124 -12.24 2.43 -4.94
N ARG A 125 -12.26 3.03 -3.76
CA ARG A 125 -11.94 4.46 -3.58
C ARG A 125 -10.50 4.77 -3.98
N LEU A 126 -9.56 3.91 -3.61
CA LEU A 126 -8.16 4.07 -3.97
C LEU A 126 -7.95 3.95 -5.49
N CYS A 127 -8.60 2.99 -6.14
CA CYS A 127 -8.61 2.88 -7.60
C CYS A 127 -9.05 4.21 -8.24
N GLN A 128 -10.16 4.79 -7.76
CA GLN A 128 -10.70 6.06 -8.26
C GLN A 128 -9.77 7.26 -8.00
N ALA A 129 -8.91 7.16 -6.98
CA ALA A 129 -7.96 8.20 -6.64
C ALA A 129 -6.68 8.16 -7.50
N PHE A 130 -6.29 7.02 -8.08
CA PHE A 130 -5.04 6.94 -8.87
C PHE A 130 -4.90 8.04 -9.91
N PRO A 131 -5.91 8.34 -10.75
CA PRO A 131 -5.78 9.39 -11.75
C PRO A 131 -5.57 10.79 -11.16
N SER A 132 -5.92 11.05 -9.89
CA SER A 132 -5.76 12.37 -9.30
C SER A 132 -4.33 12.65 -8.83
N PHE A 133 -3.58 11.64 -8.39
CA PHE A 133 -2.24 11.83 -7.83
C PHE A 133 -1.12 11.19 -8.66
N MET A 134 -1.41 10.18 -9.48
CA MET A 134 -0.45 9.57 -10.40
C MET A 134 -0.44 10.24 -11.78
N GLN A 135 0.69 10.14 -12.46
CA GLN A 135 0.78 10.41 -13.90
C GLN A 135 -0.11 9.43 -14.68
N PRO A 136 -0.67 9.84 -15.83
CA PRO A 136 -1.57 9.00 -16.62
C PRO A 136 -1.07 7.58 -16.89
N ARG A 137 0.19 7.41 -17.26
CA ARG A 137 0.81 6.11 -17.52
C ARG A 137 0.83 5.20 -16.28
N ALA A 138 1.27 5.76 -15.16
CA ALA A 138 1.35 5.06 -13.88
C ALA A 138 -0.05 4.69 -13.37
N ALA A 139 -1.00 5.63 -13.47
CA ALA A 139 -2.39 5.43 -13.09
C ALA A 139 -3.04 4.32 -13.94
N GLU A 140 -2.80 4.29 -15.25
CA GLU A 140 -3.34 3.26 -16.14
C GLU A 140 -2.86 1.86 -15.74
N ALA A 141 -1.55 1.70 -15.50
CA ALA A 141 -1.01 0.42 -15.05
C ALA A 141 -1.53 0.00 -13.66
N ALA A 142 -1.65 0.94 -12.72
CA ALA A 142 -2.19 0.66 -11.39
C ALA A 142 -3.68 0.26 -11.44
N VAL A 143 -4.49 0.99 -12.21
CA VAL A 143 -5.91 0.68 -12.39
C VAL A 143 -6.09 -0.65 -13.13
N SER A 144 -5.31 -0.90 -14.19
CA SER A 144 -5.33 -2.17 -14.93
C SER A 144 -5.01 -3.36 -14.01
N CYS A 145 -4.02 -3.23 -13.12
CA CYS A 145 -3.73 -4.22 -12.10
C CYS A 145 -4.93 -4.49 -11.17
N MET A 146 -5.63 -3.44 -10.70
CA MET A 146 -6.81 -3.63 -9.85
C MET A 146 -7.98 -4.26 -10.60
N LEU A 147 -8.20 -3.86 -11.85
CA LEU A 147 -9.23 -4.45 -12.71
C LEU A 147 -8.95 -5.93 -12.99
N ALA A 148 -7.68 -6.32 -13.15
CA ALA A 148 -7.29 -7.72 -13.30
C ALA A 148 -7.59 -8.57 -12.05
N ALA A 149 -7.67 -7.95 -10.86
CA ALA A 149 -8.08 -8.62 -9.62
C ALA A 149 -9.60 -8.59 -9.38
N SER A 150 -10.37 -7.82 -10.16
CA SER A 150 -11.82 -7.68 -10.05
C SER A 150 -12.53 -9.04 -10.09
N GLY A 151 -13.53 -9.21 -9.25
CA GLY A 151 -14.33 -10.44 -9.17
C GLY A 151 -13.61 -11.63 -8.52
N SER A 152 -12.39 -11.46 -8.01
CA SER A 152 -11.61 -12.50 -7.32
C SER A 152 -11.39 -12.17 -5.85
N GLN A 153 -11.06 -13.16 -5.02
CA GLN A 153 -10.71 -12.94 -3.60
C GLN A 153 -9.49 -12.02 -3.41
N ARG A 154 -8.65 -11.86 -4.44
CA ARG A 154 -7.48 -10.96 -4.38
C ARG A 154 -7.87 -9.49 -4.23
N ILE A 155 -9.02 -9.06 -4.75
CA ILE A 155 -9.46 -7.65 -4.58
C ILE A 155 -9.84 -7.32 -3.13
N CYS A 156 -10.13 -8.36 -2.34
CA CYS A 156 -10.42 -8.26 -0.90
C CYS A 156 -9.14 -8.26 -0.04
N ASP A 157 -7.99 -8.55 -0.63
CA ASP A 157 -6.72 -8.49 0.08
C ASP A 157 -6.33 -7.02 0.29
N TRP A 158 -5.96 -6.66 1.51
CA TRP A 158 -5.48 -5.31 1.81
C TRP A 158 -4.11 -5.05 1.15
N GLU A 159 -3.36 -6.06 0.72
CA GLU A 159 -2.08 -5.88 0.03
C GLU A 159 -2.25 -5.59 -1.47
N ILE A 160 -3.44 -5.82 -2.06
CA ILE A 160 -3.63 -5.69 -3.52
C ILE A 160 -3.33 -4.28 -4.01
N TRP A 161 -3.67 -3.27 -3.20
CA TRP A 161 -3.42 -1.91 -3.60
C TRP A 161 -1.94 -1.57 -3.62
N GLN A 162 -1.12 -2.15 -2.74
CA GLN A 162 0.33 -1.95 -2.76
C GLN A 162 0.94 -2.60 -4.00
N GLN A 163 0.49 -3.80 -4.33
CA GLN A 163 0.92 -4.51 -5.55
C GLN A 163 0.59 -3.68 -6.78
N CYS A 164 -0.61 -3.11 -6.86
CA CYS A 164 -1.02 -2.30 -8.00
C CYS A 164 -0.39 -0.91 -8.05
N THR A 165 -0.17 -0.26 -6.91
CA THR A 165 0.64 0.97 -6.83
C THR A 165 2.07 0.71 -7.32
N SER A 166 2.67 -0.41 -6.90
CA SER A 166 4.01 -0.81 -7.34
C SER A 166 4.05 -1.06 -8.86
N ALA A 167 3.03 -1.69 -9.43
CA ALA A 167 2.90 -1.86 -10.88
C ALA A 167 2.83 -0.50 -11.60
N GLY A 168 2.09 0.48 -11.05
CA GLY A 168 2.06 1.85 -11.57
C GLY A 168 3.42 2.53 -11.55
N ILE A 169 4.14 2.45 -10.43
CA ILE A 169 5.50 3.01 -10.29
C ILE A 169 6.46 2.35 -11.29
N GLN A 170 6.41 1.03 -11.45
CA GLN A 170 7.27 0.30 -12.39
C GLN A 170 6.95 0.61 -13.86
N ALA A 171 5.72 0.97 -14.19
CA ALA A 171 5.31 1.36 -15.55
C ALA A 171 5.74 2.79 -15.92
N THR A 172 6.24 3.55 -14.96
CA THR A 172 6.65 4.94 -15.12
C THR A 172 8.04 5.04 -15.69
N CYS A 173 8.28 6.05 -16.52
CA CYS A 173 9.61 6.41 -16.93
C CYS A 173 10.28 7.38 -15.98
N VAL A 174 11.54 7.09 -15.70
CA VAL A 174 12.34 7.88 -14.77
C VAL A 174 12.67 9.23 -15.40
N GLU A 175 12.18 10.30 -14.77
CA GLU A 175 12.44 11.67 -15.18
C GLU A 175 13.79 12.15 -14.62
N PRO A 176 14.75 12.57 -15.48
CA PRO A 176 16.06 13.04 -15.00
C PRO A 176 15.98 14.24 -14.04
N ALA A 177 14.91 15.05 -14.14
CA ALA A 177 14.68 16.21 -13.28
C ALA A 177 14.51 15.84 -11.79
N THR A 178 14.09 14.61 -11.48
CA THR A 178 13.90 14.13 -10.09
C THR A 178 15.20 13.76 -9.40
N ARG A 179 16.30 13.63 -10.15
CA ARG A 179 17.56 13.05 -9.66
C ARG A 179 18.14 13.80 -8.47
N SER A 180 18.27 15.13 -8.58
CA SER A 180 18.90 15.94 -7.54
C SER A 180 18.12 15.92 -6.23
N GLU A 181 16.78 15.88 -6.30
CA GLU A 181 15.93 15.79 -5.12
C GLU A 181 16.09 14.41 -4.46
N CYS A 182 16.06 13.33 -5.24
CA CYS A 182 16.27 11.97 -4.72
C CYS A 182 17.68 11.72 -4.17
N GLU A 183 18.72 12.30 -4.75
CA GLU A 183 20.08 12.27 -4.19
C GLU A 183 20.12 13.00 -2.84
N SER A 184 19.46 14.15 -2.73
CA SER A 184 19.32 14.87 -1.46
C SER A 184 18.56 14.04 -0.42
N ILE A 185 17.41 13.49 -0.78
CA ILE A 185 16.61 12.62 0.11
C ILE A 185 17.45 11.43 0.56
N SER A 186 18.06 10.68 -0.38
CA SER A 186 18.90 9.52 -0.07
C SER A 186 20.03 9.88 0.91
N SER A 187 20.70 11.01 0.69
CA SER A 187 21.77 11.48 1.58
C SER A 187 21.27 11.82 2.99
N ASN A 188 20.12 12.47 3.12
CA ASN A 188 19.48 12.78 4.41
C ASN A 188 19.02 11.50 5.12
N CYS A 189 18.64 10.48 4.36
CA CYS A 189 18.25 9.17 4.84
C CYS A 189 19.44 8.23 5.13
N GLY A 190 20.68 8.72 5.13
CA GLY A 190 21.88 7.92 5.37
C GLY A 190 22.12 6.83 4.30
N GLY A 191 21.58 7.00 3.10
CA GLY A 191 21.65 6.04 2.00
C GLY A 191 20.66 4.87 2.10
N SER A 192 19.70 4.90 3.04
CA SER A 192 18.69 3.84 3.18
C SER A 192 17.63 3.83 2.06
N VAL A 193 17.43 4.96 1.40
CA VAL A 193 16.55 5.09 0.24
C VAL A 193 17.40 5.05 -1.03
N ASP A 194 17.12 4.06 -1.88
CA ASP A 194 17.75 3.96 -3.20
C ASP A 194 17.31 5.11 -4.11
N VAL A 195 18.28 5.79 -4.73
CA VAL A 195 18.03 6.97 -5.57
C VAL A 195 17.12 6.61 -6.74
N PHE A 196 17.36 5.47 -7.39
CA PHE A 196 16.57 5.06 -8.55
C PHE A 196 15.11 4.78 -8.17
N SER A 197 14.88 4.07 -7.06
CA SER A 197 13.55 3.79 -6.52
C SER A 197 12.81 5.07 -6.13
N CYS A 198 13.51 6.03 -5.52
CA CYS A 198 12.96 7.36 -5.25
C CYS A 198 12.56 8.07 -6.56
N GLN A 199 13.44 8.06 -7.57
CA GLN A 199 13.16 8.72 -8.84
C GLN A 199 11.96 8.09 -9.56
N GLN A 200 11.83 6.76 -9.55
CA GLN A 200 10.66 6.07 -10.09
C GLN A 200 9.38 6.51 -9.37
N ALA A 201 9.38 6.52 -8.04
CA ALA A 201 8.22 6.93 -7.24
C ALA A 201 7.84 8.39 -7.51
N MET A 202 8.82 9.30 -7.56
CA MET A 202 8.58 10.71 -7.86
C MET A 202 8.11 10.93 -9.29
N SER A 203 8.64 10.19 -10.26
CA SER A 203 8.21 10.28 -11.66
C SER A 203 6.79 9.73 -11.86
N ALA A 204 6.34 8.81 -10.98
CA ALA A 204 5.04 8.17 -11.09
C ALA A 204 3.89 9.08 -10.64
N VAL A 205 4.21 10.13 -9.89
CA VAL A 205 3.24 11.08 -9.36
C VAL A 205 3.20 12.37 -10.17
N ARG A 206 2.06 13.06 -10.10
CA ARG A 206 1.89 14.32 -10.81
C ARG A 206 2.83 15.40 -10.24
N PRO A 207 3.22 16.41 -11.04
CA PRO A 207 4.21 17.39 -10.61
C PRO A 207 3.84 18.17 -9.34
N HIS A 208 2.54 18.42 -9.13
CA HIS A 208 2.06 19.13 -7.93
C HIS A 208 2.06 18.26 -6.66
N GLU A 209 2.11 16.94 -6.79
CA GLU A 209 2.15 15.99 -5.66
C GLU A 209 3.59 15.57 -5.30
N MET A 210 4.58 15.87 -6.15
CA MET A 210 5.99 15.49 -5.94
C MET A 210 6.54 16.00 -4.61
N SER A 211 6.21 17.24 -4.21
CA SER A 211 6.65 17.81 -2.93
C SER A 211 6.04 17.05 -1.73
N ASN A 212 4.80 16.59 -1.84
CA ASN A 212 4.14 15.81 -0.78
C ASN A 212 4.82 14.46 -0.64
N VAL A 213 5.06 13.78 -1.77
CA VAL A 213 5.77 12.49 -1.80
C VAL A 213 7.21 12.62 -1.30
N GLY A 214 7.96 13.62 -1.73
CA GLY A 214 9.33 13.85 -1.28
C GLY A 214 9.43 14.21 0.21
N SER A 215 8.42 14.88 0.78
CA SER A 215 8.33 15.12 2.22
C SER A 215 8.01 13.84 2.99
N CYS A 216 7.07 13.06 2.45
CA CYS A 216 6.69 11.76 2.98
C CYS A 216 7.89 10.82 3.07
N ILE A 217 8.67 10.66 1.98
CA ILE A 217 9.86 9.80 1.97
C ILE A 217 10.87 10.24 3.04
N ARG A 218 11.07 11.54 3.23
CA ARG A 218 11.97 12.08 4.25
C ARG A 218 11.51 11.75 5.67
N GLU A 219 10.22 11.89 5.96
CA GLU A 219 9.66 11.56 7.28
C GLU A 219 9.89 10.10 7.65
N PHE A 220 9.77 9.18 6.70
CA PHE A 220 10.04 7.75 6.95
C PHE A 220 11.50 7.43 7.21
N CYS A 221 12.43 8.33 6.86
CA CYS A 221 13.85 8.15 7.14
C CYS A 221 14.25 8.55 8.57
N GLU A 222 13.40 9.28 9.29
CA GLU A 222 13.69 9.74 10.66
C GLU A 222 13.38 8.69 11.73
N ILE A 223 12.84 7.53 11.35
CA ILE A 223 12.50 6.44 12.28
C ILE A 223 13.70 5.48 12.40
N PRO A 224 14.44 5.49 13.53
CA PRO A 224 15.62 4.65 13.74
C PRO A 224 15.31 3.16 13.97
#